data_AF-A0A5D8YIH9-F1
#
_entry.id   AF-A0A5D8YIH9-F1
#
_cell.length_a   1.000
_cell.length_b   1.000
_cell.length_c   1.000
_cell.angle_alpha   90.00
_cell.angle_beta   90.00
_cell.angle_gamma   90.00
#
_symmetry.space_group_name_H-M   'P 1'
#
loop_
_entity.id
_entity.type
_entity.pdbx_description
1 polymer ?
#
loop_
_entity_poly.entity_id
_entity_poly.type
_entity_poly.pdbx_seq_one_letter_code
_entity_poly.pdbx_strand_id
1 'polypeptide(L)'
;QRGPLPRSRDAAEHHAAPSPHPDAVRAAQARLAHLGYTGTDGKLVQADGVVGPNSRHATEQFQRDRGLAVTGRFDEPTHLRLAAEDRTMASSTHPANALYRQSLGAVQELDRRLGIPGGPHTTALAGVAAAEAARAGLTHVDRVEIGADRAHVQAVQFSQGVDNGSTNRISAAIVVASAVTQSLETSSSQAAHAIESRALVAQQLAREHAPARSPVL
;
A
#
# COMPACT_ATOMS: atom_id res chain seq x y z
N GLN A 1 -15.77 72.32 -9.23
CA GLN A 1 -14.95 71.75 -8.14
C GLN A 1 -15.09 70.23 -8.22
N ARG A 2 -14.05 69.52 -8.66
CA ARG A 2 -14.03 68.05 -8.79
C ARG A 2 -13.22 67.50 -7.61
N GLY A 3 -13.88 66.81 -6.67
CA GLY A 3 -13.20 66.07 -5.60
C GLY A 3 -12.57 64.77 -6.12
N PRO A 4 -11.50 64.24 -5.49
CA PRO A 4 -10.84 63.04 -5.97
C PRO A 4 -11.63 61.78 -5.57
N LEU A 5 -11.70 60.82 -6.48
CA LEU A 5 -12.19 59.46 -6.23
C LEU A 5 -11.25 58.73 -5.26
N PRO A 6 -11.76 57.96 -4.28
CA PRO A 6 -10.90 57.08 -3.49
C PRO A 6 -10.37 55.94 -4.37
N ARG A 7 -9.05 55.74 -4.35
CA ARG A 7 -8.42 54.55 -4.93
C ARG A 7 -8.78 53.37 -4.03
N SER A 8 -9.59 52.45 -4.56
CA SER A 8 -9.74 51.09 -4.04
C SER A 8 -8.38 50.41 -4.04
N ARG A 9 -7.69 50.46 -2.89
CA ARG A 9 -6.67 49.48 -2.54
C ARG A 9 -7.42 48.25 -2.06
N ASP A 10 -7.66 47.32 -2.96
CA ASP A 10 -7.97 45.96 -2.55
C ASP A 10 -7.47 44.96 -3.59
N ALA A 11 -7.16 43.76 -3.10
CA ALA A 11 -6.66 42.58 -3.82
C ALA A 11 -5.14 42.48 -4.05
N ALA A 12 -4.37 42.45 -2.96
CA ALA A 12 -3.18 41.60 -2.88
C ALA A 12 -2.99 41.04 -1.47
N GLU A 13 -4.07 40.65 -0.80
CA GLU A 13 -3.96 39.71 0.30
C GLU A 13 -3.75 38.33 -0.32
N HIS A 14 -2.50 37.89 -0.34
CA HIS A 14 -2.17 36.49 -0.44
C HIS A 14 -3.01 35.75 0.60
N HIS A 15 -4.11 35.13 0.18
CA HIS A 15 -4.87 34.19 0.98
C HIS A 15 -3.93 33.03 1.30
N ALA A 16 -3.21 33.16 2.41
CA ALA A 16 -2.58 32.03 3.06
C ALA A 16 -3.73 31.05 3.34
N ALA A 17 -3.68 29.88 2.70
CA ALA A 17 -4.62 28.82 2.98
C ALA A 17 -4.71 28.64 4.51
N PRO A 18 -5.92 28.51 5.09
CA PRO A 18 -6.06 28.32 6.52
C PRO A 18 -5.16 27.16 6.95
N SER A 19 -4.36 27.36 7.99
CA SER A 19 -3.54 26.30 8.56
C SER A 19 -4.41 25.05 8.73
N PRO A 20 -3.99 23.88 8.23
CA PRO A 20 -4.82 22.69 8.29
C PRO A 20 -5.23 22.43 9.73
N HIS A 21 -6.53 22.16 9.95
CA HIS A 21 -7.04 21.84 11.28
C HIS A 21 -6.20 20.70 11.89
N PRO A 22 -5.91 20.71 13.20
CA PRO A 22 -5.05 19.72 13.85
C PRO A 22 -5.42 18.25 13.53
N ASP A 23 -6.70 17.98 13.31
CA ASP A 23 -7.18 16.64 12.93
C ASP A 23 -6.78 16.24 11.51
N ALA A 24 -6.73 17.17 10.57
CA ALA A 24 -6.24 16.92 9.21
C ALA A 24 -4.73 16.61 9.21
N VAL A 25 -3.97 17.34 10.04
CA VAL A 25 -2.53 17.08 10.24
C VAL A 25 -2.33 15.68 10.84
N ARG A 26 -3.09 15.35 11.88
CA ARG A 26 -3.05 14.05 12.53
C ARG A 26 -3.35 12.91 11.56
N ALA A 27 -4.37 13.08 10.72
CA ALA A 27 -4.73 12.12 9.69
C ALA A 27 -3.61 11.94 8.65
N ALA A 28 -2.99 13.03 8.20
CA ALA A 28 -1.89 12.96 7.22
C ALA A 28 -0.64 12.28 7.82
N GLN A 29 -0.29 12.59 9.07
CA GLN A 29 0.79 11.94 9.80
C GLN A 29 0.53 10.44 10.00
N ALA A 30 -0.70 10.05 10.35
CA ALA A 30 -1.08 8.64 10.48
C ALA A 30 -0.90 7.88 9.15
N ARG A 31 -1.33 8.47 8.03
CA ARG A 31 -1.14 7.89 6.69
C ARG A 31 0.33 7.72 6.32
N LEU A 32 1.17 8.72 6.62
CA LEU A 32 2.63 8.60 6.43
C LEU A 32 3.19 7.42 7.24
N ALA A 33 2.78 7.28 8.49
CA ALA A 33 3.21 6.18 9.36
C ALA A 33 2.76 4.82 8.82
N HIS A 34 1.51 4.69 8.35
CA HIS A 34 0.99 3.45 7.76
C HIS A 34 1.75 3.05 6.50
N LEU A 35 2.20 4.02 5.71
CA LEU A 35 3.02 3.82 4.51
C LEU A 35 4.51 3.62 4.82
N GLY A 36 4.89 3.65 6.11
CA GLY A 36 6.25 3.36 6.58
C GLY A 36 7.21 4.55 6.55
N TYR A 37 6.73 5.77 6.32
CA TYR A 37 7.59 6.97 6.34
C TYR A 37 8.02 7.30 7.76
N THR A 38 9.29 7.71 7.88
CA THR A 38 9.95 7.98 9.16
C THR A 38 10.40 9.43 9.27
N GLY A 39 10.56 9.90 10.50
CA GLY A 39 11.17 11.19 10.81
C GLY A 39 12.71 11.14 10.67
N THR A 40 13.37 12.25 10.98
CA THR A 40 14.85 12.31 10.94
C THR A 40 15.50 11.45 12.02
N ASP A 41 14.72 11.01 13.01
CA ASP A 41 15.11 10.07 14.06
C ASP A 41 14.97 8.59 13.63
N GLY A 42 14.55 8.32 12.40
CA GLY A 42 14.35 6.97 11.86
C GLY A 42 13.11 6.26 12.44
N LYS A 43 12.29 6.94 13.24
CA LYS A 43 11.04 6.38 13.79
C LYS A 43 9.87 6.75 12.90
N LEU A 44 8.83 5.91 12.90
CA LEU A 44 7.58 6.25 12.21
C LEU A 44 7.05 7.60 12.68
N VAL A 45 6.50 8.37 11.74
CA VAL A 45 5.91 9.67 12.03
C VAL A 45 4.83 9.52 13.10
N GLN A 46 4.89 10.37 14.13
CA GLN A 46 3.85 10.41 15.15
C GLN A 46 2.67 11.25 14.67
N ALA A 47 1.45 10.73 14.89
CA ALA A 47 0.20 11.41 14.61
C ALA A 47 -0.23 12.28 15.80
N ASP A 48 0.59 13.27 16.13
CA ASP A 48 0.36 14.20 17.26
C ASP A 48 -0.46 15.45 16.86
N GLY A 49 -0.65 15.69 15.55
CA GLY A 49 -1.32 16.87 15.02
C GLY A 49 -0.41 18.10 14.92
N VAL A 50 0.89 17.97 15.20
CA VAL A 50 1.87 19.06 15.19
C VAL A 50 2.84 18.87 14.04
N VAL A 51 2.90 19.84 13.12
CA VAL A 51 3.86 19.79 12.00
C VAL A 51 5.26 20.18 12.48
N GLY A 52 5.99 19.18 13.00
CA GLY A 52 7.39 19.30 13.41
C GLY A 52 8.41 18.89 12.34
N PRO A 53 9.72 18.92 12.65
CA PRO A 53 10.79 18.50 11.75
C PRO A 53 10.63 17.08 11.21
N ASN A 54 10.21 16.14 12.06
CA ASN A 54 9.96 14.74 11.66
C ASN A 54 8.83 14.64 10.62
N SER A 55 7.70 15.32 10.83
CA SER A 55 6.59 15.31 9.86
C SER A 55 6.97 15.98 8.55
N ARG A 56 7.72 17.09 8.60
CA ARG A 56 8.24 17.76 7.40
C ARG A 56 9.15 16.84 6.61
N HIS A 57 10.12 16.20 7.27
CA HIS A 57 11.05 15.27 6.63
C HIS A 57 10.33 14.13 5.91
N ALA A 58 9.41 13.46 6.62
CA ALA A 58 8.63 12.38 6.05
C ALA A 58 7.76 12.84 4.87
N THR A 59 7.18 14.05 4.96
CA THR A 59 6.39 14.65 3.87
C THR A 59 7.25 14.93 2.64
N GLU A 60 8.44 15.50 2.83
CA GLU A 60 9.37 15.74 1.73
C GLU A 60 9.83 14.44 1.07
N GLN A 61 10.10 13.41 1.86
CA GLN A 61 10.47 12.09 1.35
C GLN A 61 9.33 11.51 0.51
N PHE A 62 8.11 11.50 1.04
CA PHE A 62 6.92 11.07 0.31
C PHE A 62 6.74 11.83 -1.01
N GLN A 63 6.86 13.16 -0.97
CA GLN A 63 6.74 13.98 -2.18
C GLN A 63 7.79 13.61 -3.23
N ARG A 64 9.06 13.38 -2.83
CA ARG A 64 10.13 12.94 -3.74
C ARG A 64 9.81 11.57 -4.34
N ASP A 65 9.43 10.61 -3.51
CA ASP A 65 9.14 9.23 -3.93
C ASP A 65 7.97 9.18 -4.93
N ARG A 66 7.03 10.13 -4.81
CA ARG A 66 5.84 10.23 -5.68
C ARG A 66 5.97 11.26 -6.80
N GLY A 67 7.14 11.87 -6.98
CA GLY A 67 7.40 12.87 -8.02
C GLY A 67 6.54 14.13 -7.89
N LEU A 68 6.11 14.45 -6.67
CA LEU A 68 5.39 15.69 -6.34
C LEU A 68 6.36 16.83 -6.10
N ALA A 69 5.86 18.06 -6.13
CA ALA A 69 6.62 19.22 -5.69
C ALA A 69 7.02 19.03 -4.21
N VAL A 70 8.32 19.12 -3.91
CA VAL A 70 8.86 18.89 -2.57
C VAL A 70 8.69 20.16 -1.73
N THR A 71 7.46 20.39 -1.24
CA THR A 71 7.11 21.55 -0.42
C THR A 71 7.32 21.30 1.08
N GLY A 72 7.41 20.04 1.50
CA GLY A 72 7.46 19.61 2.91
C GLY A 72 6.20 19.98 3.69
N ARG A 73 5.08 20.19 2.99
CA ARG A 73 3.77 20.53 3.57
C ARG A 73 2.72 19.54 3.09
N PHE A 74 1.69 19.32 3.90
CA PHE A 74 0.48 18.61 3.52
C PHE A 74 -0.41 19.49 2.62
N ASP A 75 0.11 19.87 1.45
CA ASP A 75 -0.68 20.55 0.42
C ASP A 75 -1.69 19.59 -0.24
N GLU A 76 -2.65 20.15 -0.98
CA GLU A 76 -3.75 19.38 -1.56
C GLU A 76 -3.29 18.18 -2.42
N PRO A 77 -2.30 18.32 -3.34
CA PRO A 77 -1.79 17.17 -4.09
C PRO A 77 -1.19 16.08 -3.19
N THR A 78 -0.45 16.48 -2.15
CA THR A 78 0.14 15.56 -1.18
C THR A 78 -0.94 14.84 -0.39
N HIS A 79 -1.96 15.57 0.09
CA HIS A 79 -3.08 14.99 0.84
C HIS A 79 -3.86 13.97 0.01
N LEU A 80 -4.20 14.31 -1.25
CA LEU A 80 -4.91 13.42 -2.16
C LEU A 80 -4.10 12.15 -2.46
N ARG A 81 -2.80 12.28 -2.75
CA ARG A 81 -1.93 11.13 -3.02
C ARG A 81 -1.77 10.24 -1.79
N LEU A 82 -1.55 10.81 -0.60
CA LEU A 82 -1.49 10.06 0.65
C LEU A 82 -2.78 9.29 0.91
N ALA A 83 -3.94 9.93 0.72
CA ALA A 83 -5.24 9.30 0.92
C ALA A 83 -5.48 8.11 -0.03
N ALA A 84 -5.03 8.23 -1.28
CA ALA A 84 -5.15 7.16 -2.27
C ALA A 84 -4.27 5.97 -1.90
N GLU A 85 -3.01 6.22 -1.54
CA GLU A 85 -2.05 5.16 -1.24
C GLU A 85 -2.31 4.45 0.08
N ASP A 86 -2.84 5.15 1.09
CA ASP A 86 -3.21 4.52 2.36
C ASP A 86 -4.33 3.47 2.21
N ARG A 87 -5.07 3.50 1.09
CA ARG A 87 -6.07 2.46 0.75
C ARG A 87 -5.48 1.27 0.01
N THR A 88 -4.20 1.30 -0.33
CA THR A 88 -3.54 0.20 -1.04
C THR A 88 -2.90 -0.79 -0.07
N MET A 89 -2.51 -1.95 -0.59
CA MET A 89 -1.76 -2.95 0.18
C MET A 89 -0.38 -2.48 0.66
N ALA A 90 0.12 -1.33 0.19
CA ALA A 90 1.32 -0.71 0.77
C ALA A 90 1.09 -0.19 2.19
N SER A 91 -0.15 0.19 2.54
CA SER A 91 -0.50 0.61 3.90
C SER A 91 -0.51 -0.58 4.85
N SER A 92 0.08 -0.42 6.03
CA SER A 92 0.06 -1.41 7.10
C SER A 92 -1.35 -1.77 7.60
N THR A 93 -2.35 -0.94 7.28
CA THR A 93 -3.74 -1.16 7.68
C THR A 93 -4.53 -2.03 6.69
N HIS A 94 -3.97 -2.29 5.51
CA HIS A 94 -4.63 -3.08 4.48
C HIS A 94 -4.53 -4.58 4.77
N PRO A 95 -5.60 -5.38 4.59
CA PRO A 95 -5.59 -6.82 4.93
C PRO A 95 -4.53 -7.63 4.15
N ALA A 96 -4.20 -7.22 2.93
CA ALA A 96 -3.17 -7.84 2.11
C ALA A 96 -1.74 -7.32 2.35
N ASN A 97 -1.50 -6.43 3.32
CA ASN A 97 -0.18 -5.80 3.51
C ASN A 97 0.94 -6.82 3.77
N ALA A 98 0.66 -7.86 4.57
CA ALA A 98 1.65 -8.90 4.86
C ALA A 98 2.10 -9.64 3.59
N LEU A 99 1.13 -10.12 2.79
CA LEU A 99 1.39 -10.78 1.51
C LEU A 99 2.12 -9.84 0.54
N TYR A 100 1.75 -8.57 0.51
CA TYR A 100 2.42 -7.56 -0.31
C TYR A 100 3.88 -7.35 0.06
N ARG A 101 4.19 -7.14 1.35
CA ARG A 101 5.57 -6.94 1.81
C ARG A 101 6.45 -8.14 1.50
N GLN A 102 5.92 -9.35 1.70
CA GLN A 102 6.60 -10.59 1.37
C GLN A 102 6.80 -10.77 -0.13
N SER A 103 5.77 -10.49 -0.94
CA SER A 103 5.86 -10.52 -2.39
C SER A 103 6.87 -9.49 -2.92
N LEU A 104 6.91 -8.29 -2.33
CA LEU A 104 7.87 -7.25 -2.71
C LEU A 104 9.30 -7.71 -2.44
N GLY A 105 9.58 -8.27 -1.26
CA GLY A 105 10.90 -8.83 -0.96
C GLY A 105 11.28 -9.98 -1.91
N ALA A 106 10.34 -10.87 -2.21
CA ALA A 106 10.55 -11.99 -3.12
C ALA A 106 10.79 -11.55 -4.57
N VAL A 107 10.11 -10.52 -5.05
CA VAL A 107 10.33 -9.93 -6.39
C VAL A 107 11.65 -9.14 -6.42
N GLN A 108 12.00 -8.39 -5.38
CA GLN A 108 13.30 -7.71 -5.30
C GLN A 108 14.47 -8.70 -5.35
N GLU A 109 14.33 -9.84 -4.66
CA GLU A 109 15.31 -10.91 -4.71
C GLU A 109 15.35 -11.59 -6.10
N LEU A 110 14.21 -11.69 -6.79
CA LEU A 110 14.16 -12.13 -8.17
C LEU A 110 14.90 -11.15 -9.10
N ASP A 111 14.59 -9.86 -9.01
CA ASP A 111 15.23 -8.79 -9.79
C ASP A 111 16.75 -8.81 -9.57
N ARG A 112 17.21 -8.94 -8.31
CA ARG A 112 18.63 -9.08 -7.96
C ARG A 112 19.29 -10.28 -8.63
N ARG A 113 18.62 -11.43 -8.68
CA ARG A 113 19.12 -12.65 -9.36
C ARG A 113 19.19 -12.48 -10.87
N LEU A 114 18.32 -11.66 -11.45
CA LEU A 114 18.32 -11.36 -12.88
C LEU A 114 19.21 -10.17 -13.27
N GLY A 115 19.76 -9.44 -12.29
CA GLY A 115 20.50 -8.21 -12.54
C GLY A 115 19.62 -7.05 -13.00
N ILE A 116 18.32 -7.07 -12.68
CA ILE A 116 17.37 -6.01 -12.98
C ILE A 116 17.35 -5.03 -11.79
N PRO A 117 17.57 -3.72 -12.00
CA PRO A 117 17.42 -2.73 -10.93
C PRO A 117 15.96 -2.62 -10.52
N GLY A 118 15.68 -2.66 -9.21
CA GLY A 118 14.31 -2.52 -8.72
C GLY A 118 13.68 -1.17 -9.08
N GLY A 119 12.36 -1.14 -9.23
CA GLY A 119 11.63 0.07 -9.58
C GLY A 119 10.11 -0.12 -9.67
N PRO A 120 9.40 0.70 -10.47
CA PRO A 120 7.95 0.60 -10.61
C PRO A 120 7.45 -0.79 -11.04
N HIS A 121 8.21 -1.50 -11.87
CA HIS A 121 7.88 -2.87 -12.30
C HIS A 121 7.94 -3.86 -11.14
N THR A 122 8.90 -3.72 -10.21
CA THR A 122 9.02 -4.54 -9.00
C THR A 122 7.77 -4.37 -8.14
N THR A 123 7.36 -3.12 -7.89
CA THR A 123 6.17 -2.79 -7.09
C THR A 123 4.89 -3.33 -7.75
N ALA A 124 4.76 -3.17 -9.07
CA ALA A 124 3.60 -3.64 -9.81
C ALA A 124 3.51 -5.18 -9.80
N LEU A 125 4.61 -5.87 -10.09
CA LEU A 125 4.67 -7.33 -10.05
C LEU A 125 4.42 -7.88 -8.64
N ALA A 126 4.97 -7.24 -7.61
CA ALA A 126 4.72 -7.60 -6.22
C ALA A 126 3.25 -7.45 -5.82
N GLY A 127 2.60 -6.38 -6.30
CA GLY A 127 1.17 -6.17 -6.08
C GLY A 127 0.31 -7.28 -6.69
N VAL A 128 0.60 -7.65 -7.95
CA VAL A 128 -0.10 -8.75 -8.63
C VAL A 128 0.20 -10.09 -7.96
N ALA A 129 1.45 -10.35 -7.60
CA ALA A 129 1.84 -11.56 -6.87
C ALA A 129 1.11 -11.70 -5.54
N ALA A 130 0.96 -10.61 -4.78
CA ALA A 130 0.21 -10.61 -3.53
C ALA A 130 -1.30 -10.87 -3.76
N ALA A 131 -1.88 -10.32 -4.83
CA ALA A 131 -3.27 -10.56 -5.19
C ALA A 131 -3.50 -12.03 -5.61
N GLU A 132 -2.61 -12.60 -6.42
CA GLU A 132 -2.69 -14.02 -6.79
C GLU A 132 -2.42 -14.96 -5.61
N ALA A 133 -1.47 -14.62 -4.73
CA ALA A 133 -1.23 -15.34 -3.49
C ALA A 133 -2.48 -15.37 -2.61
N ALA A 134 -3.17 -14.22 -2.45
CA ALA A 134 -4.42 -14.13 -1.72
C ALA A 134 -5.54 -15.00 -2.34
N ARG A 135 -5.67 -14.99 -3.67
CA ARG A 135 -6.65 -15.84 -4.40
C ARG A 135 -6.37 -17.32 -4.26
N ALA A 136 -5.11 -17.74 -4.42
CA ALA A 136 -4.67 -19.12 -4.22
C ALA A 136 -4.71 -19.54 -2.74
N GLY A 137 -4.79 -18.55 -1.86
CA GLY A 137 -4.94 -18.75 -0.44
C GLY A 137 -3.68 -19.11 0.29
N LEU A 138 -2.58 -18.58 -0.21
CA LEU A 138 -1.31 -18.59 0.49
C LEU A 138 -1.45 -17.70 1.73
N THR A 139 -0.83 -18.11 2.83
CA THR A 139 -0.79 -17.35 4.08
C THR A 139 0.46 -16.48 4.18
N HIS A 140 1.48 -16.80 3.38
CA HIS A 140 2.69 -16.02 3.19
C HIS A 140 3.29 -16.30 1.81
N VAL A 141 4.24 -15.47 1.39
CA VAL A 141 5.02 -15.66 0.16
C VAL A 141 6.50 -15.77 0.52
N ASP A 142 7.12 -16.90 0.22
CA ASP A 142 8.56 -17.12 0.46
C ASP A 142 9.38 -16.78 -0.78
N ARG A 143 8.81 -17.03 -1.96
CA ARG A 143 9.52 -16.86 -3.23
C ARG A 143 8.57 -16.49 -4.36
N VAL A 144 9.08 -15.70 -5.30
CA VAL A 144 8.50 -15.58 -6.64
C VAL A 144 9.43 -16.31 -7.60
N GLU A 145 8.86 -17.30 -8.29
CA GLU A 145 9.57 -18.19 -9.21
C GLU A 145 9.19 -17.87 -10.65
N ILE A 146 10.18 -17.95 -11.55
CA ILE A 146 9.98 -17.76 -12.99
C ILE A 146 9.77 -19.12 -13.65
N GLY A 147 8.72 -19.23 -14.46
CA GLY A 147 8.47 -20.42 -15.27
C GLY A 147 9.55 -20.63 -16.34
N ALA A 148 9.66 -21.84 -16.87
CA ALA A 148 10.65 -22.18 -17.89
C ALA A 148 10.58 -21.30 -19.15
N ASP A 149 9.40 -20.76 -19.46
CA ASP A 149 9.14 -19.84 -20.57
C ASP A 149 9.65 -18.41 -20.33
N ARG A 150 10.04 -18.08 -19.10
CA ARG A 150 10.45 -16.73 -18.65
C ARG A 150 9.42 -15.62 -18.87
N ALA A 151 8.20 -15.97 -19.24
CA ALA A 151 7.10 -15.05 -19.48
C ALA A 151 6.14 -15.00 -18.28
N HIS A 152 6.14 -16.06 -17.47
CA HIS A 152 5.27 -16.18 -16.30
C HIS A 152 6.06 -16.28 -15.00
N VAL A 153 5.44 -15.78 -13.92
CA VAL A 153 5.90 -16.02 -12.55
C VAL A 153 4.79 -16.58 -11.68
N GLN A 154 5.17 -17.21 -10.57
CA GLN A 154 4.25 -17.70 -9.55
C GLN A 154 4.76 -17.33 -8.16
N ALA A 155 3.83 -16.94 -7.28
CA ALA A 155 4.12 -16.82 -5.86
C ALA A 155 4.13 -18.23 -5.24
N VAL A 156 5.14 -18.50 -4.42
CA VAL A 156 5.39 -19.80 -3.80
C VAL A 156 5.40 -19.63 -2.30
N GLN A 157 4.67 -20.52 -1.63
CA GLN A 157 4.70 -20.70 -0.19
C GLN A 157 5.33 -22.07 0.12
N PHE A 158 6.35 -22.07 0.96
CA PHE A 158 7.05 -23.25 1.43
C PHE A 158 6.19 -24.02 2.44
N SER A 159 6.30 -25.34 2.39
CA SER A 159 5.63 -26.19 3.37
C SER A 159 6.52 -26.34 4.60
N GLN A 160 6.03 -25.95 5.78
CA GLN A 160 6.79 -26.03 7.05
C GLN A 160 8.16 -25.31 6.99
N GLY A 161 8.26 -24.23 6.21
CA GLY A 161 9.50 -23.46 6.02
C GLY A 161 10.58 -24.16 5.18
N VAL A 162 10.27 -25.30 4.57
CA VAL A 162 11.19 -26.04 3.69
C VAL A 162 10.75 -25.88 2.24
N ASP A 163 11.69 -25.44 1.39
CA ASP A 163 11.46 -25.34 -0.05
C ASP A 163 11.50 -26.74 -0.68
N ASN A 164 10.32 -27.32 -0.89
CA ASN A 164 10.15 -28.59 -1.59
C ASN A 164 8.99 -28.50 -2.58
N GLY A 165 9.31 -28.54 -3.87
CA GLY A 165 8.36 -28.39 -4.96
C GLY A 165 7.18 -29.37 -4.95
N SER A 166 7.31 -30.56 -4.34
CA SER A 166 6.19 -31.50 -4.22
C SER A 166 5.16 -31.13 -3.14
N THR A 167 5.53 -30.24 -2.21
CA THR A 167 4.69 -29.83 -1.07
C THR A 167 4.42 -28.35 -1.01
N ASN A 168 5.18 -27.54 -1.74
CA ASN A 168 4.97 -26.11 -1.82
C ASN A 168 3.57 -25.81 -2.38
N ARG A 169 2.97 -24.72 -1.89
CA ARG A 169 1.76 -24.17 -2.47
C ARG A 169 2.13 -23.05 -3.41
N ILE A 170 1.46 -22.97 -4.55
CA ILE A 170 1.77 -21.98 -5.58
C ILE A 170 0.52 -21.23 -6.01
N SER A 171 0.69 -19.99 -6.46
CA SER A 171 -0.37 -19.22 -7.10
C SER A 171 -0.63 -19.69 -8.53
N ALA A 172 -1.71 -19.16 -9.13
CA ALA A 172 -1.86 -19.18 -10.58
C ALA A 172 -0.66 -18.47 -11.26
N ALA A 173 -0.43 -18.80 -12.53
CA ALA A 173 0.61 -18.16 -13.34
C ALA A 173 0.28 -16.69 -13.61
N ILE A 174 1.25 -15.82 -13.38
CA ILE A 174 1.17 -14.37 -13.58
C ILE A 174 1.95 -14.04 -14.84
N VAL A 175 1.30 -13.44 -15.84
CA VAL A 175 1.96 -12.92 -17.03
C VAL A 175 2.75 -11.66 -16.64
N VAL A 176 4.08 -11.70 -16.74
CA VAL A 176 4.95 -10.60 -16.30
C VAL A 176 4.64 -9.31 -17.05
N ALA A 177 4.46 -9.39 -18.37
CA ALA A 177 4.16 -8.22 -19.21
C ALA A 177 2.86 -7.50 -18.81
N SER A 178 1.83 -8.25 -18.41
CA SER A 178 0.59 -7.67 -17.88
C SER A 178 0.80 -7.09 -16.49
N ALA A 179 1.49 -7.84 -15.62
CA ALA A 179 1.68 -7.47 -14.23
C ALA A 179 2.44 -6.15 -14.03
N VAL A 180 3.49 -5.89 -14.83
CA VAL A 180 4.31 -4.67 -14.71
C VAL A 180 3.57 -3.38 -15.13
N THR A 181 2.41 -3.51 -15.77
CA THR A 181 1.57 -2.36 -16.16
C THR A 181 0.34 -2.18 -15.26
N GLN A 182 0.07 -3.15 -14.37
CA GLN A 182 -1.07 -3.09 -13.47
C GLN A 182 -0.79 -2.16 -12.29
N SER A 183 -1.76 -1.32 -11.94
CA SER A 183 -1.63 -0.42 -10.80
C SER A 183 -1.69 -1.19 -9.47
N LEU A 184 -1.05 -0.62 -8.44
CA LEU A 184 -1.10 -1.19 -7.10
C LEU A 184 -2.51 -1.12 -6.52
N GLU A 185 -3.27 -0.08 -6.86
CA GLU A 185 -4.66 0.12 -6.46
C GLU A 185 -5.56 -1.03 -6.97
N THR A 186 -5.44 -1.39 -8.26
CA THR A 186 -6.19 -2.51 -8.84
C THR A 186 -5.82 -3.83 -8.18
N SER A 187 -4.52 -4.06 -7.94
CA SER A 187 -4.07 -5.27 -7.25
C SER A 187 -4.56 -5.31 -5.80
N SER A 188 -4.67 -4.14 -5.15
CA SER A 188 -5.12 -4.02 -3.75
C SER A 188 -6.59 -4.40 -3.59
N SER A 189 -7.45 -3.88 -4.46
CA SER A 189 -8.87 -4.22 -4.44
C SER A 189 -9.10 -5.71 -4.77
N GLN A 190 -8.34 -6.26 -5.72
CA GLN A 190 -8.38 -7.68 -6.05
C GLN A 190 -7.97 -8.56 -4.87
N ALA A 191 -6.89 -8.22 -4.17
CA ALA A 191 -6.42 -8.96 -3.01
C ALA A 191 -7.42 -8.88 -1.84
N ALA A 192 -7.97 -7.70 -1.57
CA ALA A 192 -8.98 -7.51 -0.51
C ALA A 192 -10.23 -8.37 -0.77
N HIS A 193 -10.76 -8.35 -2.01
CA HIS A 193 -11.90 -9.17 -2.40
C HIS A 193 -11.60 -10.68 -2.27
N ALA A 194 -10.38 -11.11 -2.64
CA ALA A 194 -9.97 -12.51 -2.50
C ALA A 194 -9.93 -12.96 -1.02
N ILE A 195 -9.46 -12.11 -0.11
CA ILE A 195 -9.42 -12.40 1.32
C ILE A 195 -10.84 -12.44 1.90
N GLU A 196 -11.66 -11.45 1.58
CA GLU A 196 -13.03 -11.33 2.09
C GLU A 196 -13.92 -12.49 1.63
N SER A 197 -13.92 -12.81 0.34
CA SER A 197 -14.72 -13.91 -0.22
C SER A 197 -14.41 -15.24 0.47
N ARG A 198 -13.14 -15.52 0.77
CA ARG A 198 -12.72 -16.74 1.47
C ARG A 198 -13.13 -16.73 2.93
N ALA A 199 -13.05 -15.58 3.61
CA ALA A 199 -13.54 -15.44 4.98
C ALA A 199 -15.05 -15.72 5.08
N LEU A 200 -15.84 -15.26 4.10
CA LEU A 200 -17.28 -15.52 4.04
C LEU A 200 -17.58 -17.00 3.83
N VAL A 201 -16.91 -17.66 2.88
CA VAL A 201 -17.07 -19.11 2.64
C VAL A 201 -16.72 -19.91 3.89
N ALA A 202 -15.60 -19.58 4.56
CA ALA A 202 -15.20 -20.26 5.78
C ALA A 202 -16.23 -20.09 6.92
N GLN A 203 -16.81 -18.89 7.07
CA GLN A 203 -17.87 -18.63 8.05
C GLN A 203 -19.14 -19.43 7.76
N GLN A 204 -19.54 -19.53 6.48
CA GLN A 204 -20.71 -20.30 6.09
C GLN A 204 -20.52 -21.79 6.40
N LEU A 205 -19.38 -22.36 5.99
CA LEU A 205 -19.05 -23.75 6.30
C LEU A 205 -19.02 -24.01 7.82
N ALA A 206 -18.48 -23.07 8.61
CA ALA A 206 -18.46 -23.21 10.07
C ALA A 206 -19.86 -23.19 10.69
N ARG A 207 -20.80 -22.41 10.13
CA ARG A 207 -22.21 -22.40 10.57
C ARG A 207 -22.94 -23.69 10.21
N GLU A 208 -22.69 -24.23 9.02
CA GLU A 208 -23.29 -25.50 8.57
C GLU A 208 -22.82 -26.70 9.41
N HIS A 209 -21.56 -26.70 9.85
CA HIS A 209 -20.99 -27.78 10.67
C HIS A 209 -21.10 -27.54 12.19
N ALA A 210 -21.75 -26.46 12.64
CA ALA A 210 -21.92 -26.21 14.07
C ALA A 210 -22.90 -27.24 14.67
N PRO A 211 -22.50 -28.03 15.68
CA PRO A 211 -23.40 -29.01 16.30
C PRO A 211 -24.59 -28.29 16.94
N ALA A 212 -25.80 -28.78 16.65
CA ALA A 212 -27.03 -28.26 17.27
C ALA A 212 -26.87 -28.34 18.79
N ARG A 213 -26.77 -27.18 19.45
CA ARG A 213 -26.79 -27.09 20.91
C ARG A 213 -28.10 -27.70 21.39
N SER A 214 -28.02 -28.88 22.00
CA SER A 214 -29.17 -29.52 22.63
C SER A 214 -29.77 -28.55 23.66
N PRO A 215 -31.09 -28.29 23.64
CA PRO A 215 -31.70 -27.49 24.68
C PRO A 215 -31.57 -28.24 26.00
N VAL A 216 -30.90 -27.61 26.96
CA VAL A 216 -30.85 -28.08 28.35
C VAL A 216 -32.25 -27.87 28.93
N LEU A 217 -32.94 -28.98 29.21
CA LEU A 217 -34.15 -29.02 30.04
C LEU A 217 -33.75 -29.20 31.51
#